data_AF-A0A381LJW2-F1
#
_entry.id   AF-A0A381LJW2-F1
#
_cell.length_a   1.000
_cell.length_b   1.000
_cell.length_c   1.000
_cell.angle_alpha   90.00
_cell.angle_beta   90.00
_cell.angle_gamma   90.00
#
_symmetry.space_group_name_H-M   'P 1'
#
loop_
_entity.id
_entity.type
_entity.pdbx_description
1 polymer ?
#
loop_
_entity_poly.entity_id
_entity_poly.type
_entity_poly.pdbx_seq_one_letter_code
_entity_poly.pdbx_strand_id
1 'polypeptide(L)'
;MSSKALRKLVPSTTRSNPASVKVLVSRCHFSAVNATVKNTPNDLADLELSSLSLKPQSDDEKVNRFDPVKRSEKRRRQLPPSRYQYRSPRYYRGPLHPHQPPPKTDPASREFIPGPFSYTRLDQTYQSTIAADLMTMMYVHKQPGIITPPRADRLRTWDESSPYHKGRPKRGPRGPGEVLSLTEKDIHWRNIPRIEEITIHSFVKDAANDVAYLHVAGMLIQTLTGVRAQVHEAKRSVSAWKLRQGVPIALSATLSGDTAYEFLDKCIHLVFPKLKDWRGVAGTTGDSSGNLAWGFSPEGVILFPEVAINYDMYPPKMIPGFHMVVKTSATSDRQARLLLAALGVPFYGKMVD
;
A
#
# COMPACT_ATOMS: atom_id res chain seq x y z
N MET A 1 9.77 -25.33 64.48
CA MET A 1 10.90 -26.18 64.04
C MET A 1 11.00 -26.02 62.52
N SER A 2 11.93 -25.17 62.05
CA SER A 2 13.22 -25.61 61.45
C SER A 2 12.99 -26.30 60.10
N SER A 3 13.16 -25.63 58.96
CA SER A 3 14.41 -25.25 58.26
C SER A 3 14.67 -26.20 57.08
N LYS A 4 15.12 -25.61 55.95
CA LYS A 4 15.92 -26.23 54.87
C LYS A 4 15.13 -27.22 53.99
N ALA A 5 15.16 -27.18 52.66
CA ALA A 5 16.16 -26.69 51.71
C ALA A 5 15.50 -26.50 50.32
N LEU A 6 16.30 -25.99 49.38
CA LEU A 6 16.07 -25.90 47.92
C LEU A 6 15.44 -24.61 47.38
N ARG A 7 16.06 -23.47 47.72
CA ARG A 7 16.30 -22.37 46.76
C ARG A 7 17.80 -22.22 46.54
N LYS A 8 18.33 -22.82 45.47
CA LYS A 8 19.60 -22.50 44.79
C LYS A 8 19.35 -23.01 43.36
N LEU A 9 19.12 -22.17 42.37
CA LEU A 9 20.15 -21.55 41.54
C LEU A 9 19.57 -20.29 40.84
N VAL A 10 19.88 -19.10 41.35
CA VAL A 10 19.83 -17.84 40.59
C VAL A 10 21.00 -17.00 41.10
N PRO A 11 21.94 -16.54 40.24
CA PRO A 11 23.00 -15.65 40.70
C PRO A 11 22.39 -14.29 41.03
N SER A 12 22.39 -13.93 42.31
CA SER A 12 22.08 -12.59 42.78
C SER A 12 23.36 -11.76 42.71
N THR A 13 23.42 -10.85 41.75
CA THR A 13 24.43 -9.80 41.75
C THR A 13 24.16 -8.86 42.91
N THR A 14 25.13 -8.77 43.81
CA THR A 14 25.15 -7.94 45.00
C THR A 14 24.91 -6.47 44.65
N ARG A 15 23.87 -5.89 45.24
CA ARG A 15 23.63 -4.45 45.25
C ARG A 15 24.59 -3.83 46.27
N SER A 16 25.74 -3.36 45.82
CA SER A 16 26.62 -2.53 46.65
C SER A 16 26.03 -1.12 46.73
N ASN A 17 25.80 -0.62 47.94
CA ASN A 17 25.50 0.79 48.18
C ASN A 17 26.57 1.68 47.52
N PRO A 18 26.20 2.78 46.84
CA PRO A 18 27.20 3.76 46.44
C PRO A 18 27.68 4.49 47.69
N ALA A 19 28.94 4.25 48.07
CA ALA A 19 29.65 5.13 48.98
C ALA A 19 29.60 6.56 48.40
N SER A 20 29.22 7.52 49.23
CA SER A 20 29.23 8.94 48.90
C SER A 20 30.66 9.40 48.62
N VAL A 21 31.10 9.28 47.37
CA VAL A 21 32.32 9.93 46.90
C VAL A 21 31.99 11.41 46.76
N LYS A 22 32.56 12.24 47.63
CA LYS A 22 32.63 13.69 47.42
C LYS A 22 33.35 13.92 46.10
N VAL A 23 32.58 14.12 45.03
CA VAL A 23 33.12 14.60 43.75
C VAL A 23 33.55 16.03 44.00
N LEU A 24 34.87 16.21 44.11
CA LEU A 24 35.50 17.51 44.02
C LEU A 24 35.03 18.12 42.69
N VAL A 25 34.24 19.19 42.76
CA VAL A 25 33.83 19.97 41.60
C VAL A 25 35.07 20.68 41.07
N SER A 26 35.85 19.96 40.25
CA SER A 26 36.69 20.63 39.26
C SER A 26 35.74 21.09 38.16
N ARG A 27 35.63 22.41 37.98
CA ARG A 27 34.91 23.02 36.87
C ARG A 27 35.62 22.64 35.57
N CYS A 28 35.29 21.48 35.01
CA CYS A 28 35.60 21.19 33.63
C CYS A 28 34.72 22.09 32.77
N HIS A 29 35.27 23.23 32.36
CA HIS A 29 34.79 23.92 31.16
C HIS A 29 34.97 22.93 30.01
N PHE A 30 33.88 22.30 29.58
CA PHE A 30 33.88 21.53 28.35
C PHE A 30 33.97 22.52 27.18
N SER A 31 35.18 23.01 26.95
CA SER A 31 35.55 23.58 25.67
C SER A 31 35.40 22.46 24.65
N ALA A 32 34.69 22.73 23.55
CA ALA A 32 34.71 21.87 22.38
C ALA A 32 36.14 21.92 21.81
N VAL A 33 37.05 21.15 22.42
CA VAL A 33 38.38 20.92 21.89
C VAL A 33 38.18 20.01 20.70
N ASN A 34 38.55 20.51 19.52
CA ASN A 34 38.94 19.68 18.38
C ASN A 34 39.91 18.62 18.91
N ALA A 35 39.40 17.44 19.23
CA ALA A 35 40.23 16.28 19.51
C ALA A 35 40.92 15.94 18.18
N THR A 36 42.13 16.46 17.98
CA THR A 36 42.98 16.09 16.86
C THR A 36 43.41 14.65 17.06
N VAL A 37 42.57 13.72 16.59
CA VAL A 37 42.91 12.31 16.48
C VAL A 37 44.01 12.22 15.43
N LYS A 38 45.27 12.07 15.88
CA LYS A 38 46.45 12.14 15.00
C LYS A 38 46.57 10.98 14.01
N ASN A 39 45.78 9.92 14.14
CA ASN A 39 45.72 8.79 13.22
C ASN A 39 44.26 8.40 12.95
N THR A 40 43.51 9.25 12.25
CA THR A 40 42.26 8.79 11.61
C THR A 40 42.63 8.03 10.33
N PRO A 41 42.08 6.83 10.08
CA PRO A 41 42.21 6.21 8.77
C PRO A 41 41.70 7.19 7.70
N ASN A 42 42.39 7.27 6.55
CA ASN A 42 42.14 8.26 5.51
C ASN A 42 40.65 8.34 5.10
N ASP A 43 39.94 7.22 5.09
CA ASP A 43 38.51 7.14 4.74
C ASP A 43 37.58 7.94 5.68
N LEU A 44 37.99 8.19 6.93
CA LEU A 44 37.22 8.98 7.89
C LEU A 44 37.55 10.47 7.84
N ALA A 45 38.64 10.86 7.15
CA ALA A 45 39.05 12.25 7.02
C ALA A 45 38.14 13.04 6.07
N ASP A 46 37.48 12.37 5.12
CA ASP A 46 36.54 12.97 4.16
C ASP A 46 35.13 13.14 4.72
N LEU A 47 34.84 12.60 5.92
CA LEU A 47 33.55 12.76 6.58
C LEU A 47 33.38 14.17 7.13
N GLU A 48 32.14 14.66 7.10
CA GLU A 48 31.79 15.99 7.58
C GLU A 48 32.08 16.10 9.09
N LEU A 49 32.94 17.08 9.45
CA LEU A 49 33.50 17.22 10.80
C LEU A 49 32.45 17.61 11.86
N SER A 50 31.34 18.24 11.47
CA SER A 50 30.31 18.81 12.37
C SER A 50 28.91 18.22 12.18
N SER A 51 28.81 16.89 12.30
CA SER A 51 27.54 16.20 12.06
C SER A 51 26.44 16.51 13.10
N LEU A 52 25.24 16.79 12.60
CA LEU A 52 24.05 17.03 13.44
C LEU A 52 23.53 15.76 14.11
N SER A 53 23.76 14.59 13.52
CA SER A 53 23.29 13.29 14.02
C SER A 53 24.04 12.82 15.27
N LEU A 54 25.29 13.25 15.47
CA LEU A 54 26.12 12.90 16.64
C LEU A 54 25.94 13.87 17.80
N LYS A 55 25.10 14.91 17.65
CA LYS A 55 24.83 15.83 18.76
C LYS A 55 24.08 15.09 19.88
N PRO A 56 24.45 15.31 21.15
CA PRO A 56 23.69 14.75 22.26
C PRO A 56 22.24 15.22 22.21
N GLN A 57 21.34 14.44 22.81
CA GLN A 57 19.95 14.84 22.99
C GLN A 57 19.88 16.20 23.71
N SER A 58 18.87 17.01 23.38
CA SER A 58 18.72 18.34 23.98
C SER A 58 18.46 18.26 25.48
N ASP A 59 19.15 19.08 26.26
CA ASP A 59 18.96 19.16 27.72
C ASP A 59 17.49 19.45 28.10
N ASP A 60 16.96 18.77 29.12
CA ASP A 60 15.58 18.92 29.58
C ASP A 60 15.24 20.36 29.98
N GLU A 61 16.20 21.09 30.55
CA GLU A 61 16.02 22.51 30.87
C GLU A 61 15.74 23.36 29.62
N LYS A 62 16.37 23.05 28.49
CA LYS A 62 16.17 23.78 27.22
C LYS A 62 14.81 23.44 26.63
N VAL A 63 14.39 22.18 26.71
CA VAL A 63 13.06 21.73 26.27
C VAL A 63 11.97 22.43 27.08
N ASN A 64 12.10 22.44 28.41
CA ASN A 64 11.13 23.08 29.31
C ASN A 64 11.02 24.60 29.11
N ARG A 65 12.10 25.26 28.69
CA ARG A 65 12.09 26.71 28.37
C ARG A 65 11.55 27.00 26.96
N PHE A 66 11.46 26.01 26.06
CA PHE A 66 11.09 26.20 24.67
C PHE A 66 9.56 26.21 24.50
N ASP A 67 8.98 27.41 24.48
CA ASP A 67 7.54 27.61 24.25
C ASP A 67 7.30 28.47 23.00
N PRO A 68 6.92 27.87 21.86
CA PRO A 68 6.74 28.59 20.60
C PRO A 68 5.51 29.51 20.62
N VAL A 69 4.46 29.15 21.37
CA VAL A 69 3.21 29.92 21.45
C VAL A 69 3.46 31.21 22.22
N LYS A 70 4.03 31.13 23.43
CA LYS A 70 4.40 32.33 24.21
C LYS A 70 5.39 33.22 23.47
N ARG A 71 6.32 32.63 22.71
CA ARG A 71 7.26 33.40 21.87
C ARG A 71 6.54 34.13 20.73
N SER A 72 5.46 33.57 20.21
CA SER A 72 4.60 34.25 19.24
C SER A 72 3.79 35.37 19.87
N GLU A 73 3.16 35.13 21.01
CA GLU A 73 2.33 36.11 21.73
C GLU A 73 3.15 37.32 22.22
N LYS A 74 4.37 37.09 22.73
CA LYS A 74 5.26 38.17 23.19
C LYS A 74 5.70 39.10 22.05
N ARG A 75 5.60 38.67 20.78
CA ARG A 75 6.01 39.50 19.65
C ARG A 75 4.96 40.57 19.38
N ARG A 76 5.39 41.83 19.44
CA ARG A 76 4.56 43.00 19.09
C ARG A 76 4.35 43.16 17.58
N ARG A 77 5.16 42.50 16.75
CA ARG A 77 5.14 42.59 15.28
C ARG A 77 5.44 41.23 14.65
N GLN A 78 4.92 41.02 13.43
CA GLN A 78 5.22 39.83 12.65
C GLN A 78 6.70 39.78 12.25
N LEU A 79 7.29 38.58 12.19
CA LEU A 79 8.65 38.42 11.67
C LEU A 79 8.68 38.74 10.17
N PRO A 80 9.75 39.36 9.65
CA PRO A 80 9.88 39.56 8.22
C PRO A 80 9.92 38.21 7.50
N PRO A 81 9.33 38.11 6.28
CA PRO A 81 9.37 36.88 5.50
C PRO A 81 10.80 36.55 5.07
N SER A 82 11.08 35.26 4.86
CA SER A 82 12.35 34.82 4.28
C SER A 82 12.52 35.32 2.85
N ARG A 83 13.78 35.45 2.41
CA ARG A 83 14.15 35.75 1.01
C ARG A 83 13.76 34.59 0.08
N TYR A 84 13.78 33.35 0.56
CA TYR A 84 13.38 32.19 -0.23
C TYR A 84 11.84 32.08 -0.29
N GLN A 85 11.28 32.25 -1.48
CA GLN A 85 9.83 32.29 -1.72
C GLN A 85 9.38 31.34 -2.84
N TYR A 86 10.11 30.23 -3.03
CA TYR A 86 9.72 29.21 -4.00
C TYR A 86 8.33 28.64 -3.66
N ARG A 87 7.50 28.44 -4.69
CA ARG A 87 6.20 27.78 -4.59
C ARG A 87 6.05 26.81 -5.74
N SER A 88 5.55 25.61 -5.46
CA SER A 88 5.37 24.60 -6.50
C SER A 88 4.48 25.12 -7.65
N PRO A 89 4.92 24.99 -8.93
CA PRO A 89 4.16 25.43 -10.09
C PRO A 89 2.86 24.64 -10.23
N ARG A 90 1.85 25.28 -10.83
CA ARG A 90 0.58 24.61 -11.17
C ARG A 90 0.73 23.58 -12.30
N TYR A 91 1.69 23.78 -13.20
CA TYR A 91 1.86 22.98 -14.40
C TYR A 91 3.31 22.55 -14.58
N TYR A 92 3.51 21.29 -14.96
CA TYR A 92 4.79 20.79 -15.44
C TYR A 92 4.99 21.19 -16.90
N ARG A 93 6.07 21.94 -17.20
CA ARG A 93 6.38 22.46 -18.54
C ARG A 93 7.56 21.73 -19.21
N GLY A 94 7.85 20.52 -18.75
CA GLY A 94 8.99 19.73 -19.21
C GLY A 94 10.24 19.88 -18.31
N PRO A 95 11.25 19.01 -18.51
CA PRO A 95 12.35 18.82 -17.57
C PRO A 95 13.36 19.97 -17.55
N LEU A 96 13.45 20.75 -18.64
CA LEU A 96 14.42 21.85 -18.77
C LEU A 96 13.84 23.21 -18.35
N HIS A 97 12.57 23.27 -17.97
CA HIS A 97 12.00 24.53 -17.49
C HIS A 97 12.69 24.95 -16.18
N PRO A 98 13.10 26.22 -16.00
CA PRO A 98 13.82 26.63 -14.79
C PRO A 98 13.04 26.40 -13.49
N HIS A 99 11.71 26.53 -13.55
CA HIS A 99 10.82 26.39 -12.39
C HIS A 99 10.19 25.00 -12.34
N GLN A 100 10.93 24.03 -11.79
CA GLN A 100 10.52 22.63 -11.67
C GLN A 100 9.62 22.41 -10.46
N PRO A 101 8.60 21.53 -10.54
CA PRO A 101 7.87 21.08 -9.37
C PRO A 101 8.74 20.18 -8.48
N PRO A 102 8.54 20.22 -7.16
CA PRO A 102 9.22 19.32 -6.25
C PRO A 102 8.60 17.91 -6.34
N PRO A 103 9.28 16.87 -5.85
CA PRO A 103 8.71 15.52 -5.82
C PRO A 103 7.45 15.46 -4.96
N LYS A 104 6.59 14.46 -5.20
CA LYS A 104 5.33 14.25 -4.45
C LYS A 104 5.54 14.06 -2.94
N THR A 105 6.72 13.60 -2.54
CA THR A 105 7.10 13.38 -1.14
C THR A 105 7.43 14.67 -0.39
N ASP A 106 7.72 15.77 -1.11
CA ASP A 106 8.02 17.06 -0.49
C ASP A 106 6.73 17.69 0.06
N PRO A 107 6.67 18.11 1.34
CA PRO A 107 5.51 18.80 1.91
C PRO A 107 5.15 20.12 1.21
N ALA A 108 6.08 20.74 0.47
CA ALA A 108 5.81 21.93 -0.35
C ALA A 108 5.15 21.60 -1.70
N SER A 109 5.03 20.32 -2.06
CA SER A 109 4.39 19.87 -3.30
C SER A 109 2.87 20.05 -3.26
N ARG A 110 2.28 20.30 -4.43
CA ARG A 110 0.82 20.40 -4.59
C ARG A 110 0.14 19.03 -4.54
N GLU A 111 0.89 17.98 -4.81
CA GLU A 111 0.44 16.59 -4.86
C GLU A 111 0.82 15.83 -3.59
N PHE A 112 1.28 16.55 -2.55
CA PHE A 112 1.67 15.95 -1.28
C PHE A 112 0.46 15.30 -0.62
N ILE A 113 0.61 14.02 -0.30
CA ILE A 113 -0.31 13.25 0.52
C ILE A 113 0.45 12.91 1.80
N PRO A 114 -0.10 13.22 3.00
CA PRO A 114 0.51 12.81 4.25
C PRO A 114 0.81 11.31 4.24
N GLY A 115 1.91 10.92 4.88
CA GLY A 115 2.31 9.53 5.01
C GLY A 115 1.33 8.67 5.83
N PRO A 116 1.72 7.44 6.20
CA PRO A 116 0.85 6.53 6.93
C PRO A 116 0.46 7.10 8.30
N PHE A 117 -0.82 7.00 8.63
CA PHE A 117 -1.35 7.41 9.95
C PHE A 117 -1.25 6.28 10.98
N SER A 118 -1.41 5.04 10.53
CA SER A 118 -1.37 3.84 11.36
C SER A 118 -0.87 2.67 10.53
N TYR A 119 -0.30 1.68 11.21
CA TYR A 119 -0.02 0.39 10.59
C TYR A 119 -1.30 -0.45 10.54
N THR A 120 -1.59 -1.04 9.38
CA THR A 120 -2.78 -1.87 9.22
C THR A 120 -2.55 -3.26 9.81
N ARG A 121 -3.55 -3.76 10.55
CA ARG A 121 -3.46 -5.08 11.21
C ARG A 121 -3.29 -6.22 10.20
N LEU A 122 -3.96 -6.12 9.05
CA LEU A 122 -3.95 -7.16 8.03
C LEU A 122 -2.58 -7.23 7.32
N ASP A 123 -1.92 -6.10 7.07
CA ASP A 123 -0.54 -6.07 6.56
C ASP A 123 0.47 -6.59 7.59
N GLN A 124 0.33 -6.22 8.87
CA GLN A 124 1.18 -6.77 9.94
C GLN A 124 1.04 -8.29 10.08
N THR A 125 -0.18 -8.81 10.02
CA THR A 125 -0.44 -10.26 10.02
C THR A 125 0.21 -10.91 8.79
N TYR A 126 0.06 -10.28 7.62
CA TYR A 126 0.69 -10.76 6.40
C TYR A 126 2.21 -10.87 6.52
N GLN A 127 2.87 -9.82 7.01
CA GLN A 127 4.33 -9.77 7.12
C GLN A 127 4.88 -10.70 8.19
N SER A 128 4.16 -10.88 9.30
CA SER A 128 4.64 -11.66 10.45
C SER A 128 4.44 -13.16 10.31
N THR A 129 3.36 -13.61 9.67
CA THR A 129 3.02 -15.04 9.58
C THR A 129 2.88 -15.51 8.13
N ILE A 130 1.93 -14.93 7.39
CA ILE A 130 1.47 -15.46 6.08
C ILE A 130 2.59 -15.44 5.03
N ALA A 131 3.44 -14.42 5.02
CA ALA A 131 4.51 -14.31 4.01
C ALA A 131 5.48 -15.50 4.07
N ALA A 132 5.86 -15.93 5.28
CA ALA A 132 6.74 -17.08 5.48
C ALA A 132 6.03 -18.39 5.11
N ASP A 133 4.75 -18.52 5.46
CA ASP A 133 3.94 -19.70 5.15
C ASP A 133 3.75 -19.86 3.64
N LEU A 134 3.38 -18.78 2.92
CA LEU A 134 3.24 -18.79 1.46
C LEU A 134 4.54 -19.16 0.76
N MET A 135 5.67 -18.61 1.23
CA MET A 135 6.98 -18.94 0.69
C MET A 135 7.31 -20.42 0.89
N THR A 136 7.00 -20.97 2.06
CA THR A 136 7.31 -22.37 2.39
C THR A 136 6.41 -23.35 1.63
N MET A 137 5.10 -23.06 1.54
CA MET A 137 4.13 -23.90 0.81
C MET A 137 4.41 -23.96 -0.69
N MET A 138 4.85 -22.85 -1.29
CA MET A 138 5.05 -22.73 -2.74
C MET A 138 6.53 -22.87 -3.15
N TYR A 139 7.39 -23.30 -2.24
CA TYR A 139 8.82 -23.45 -2.50
C TYR A 139 9.07 -24.59 -3.49
N VAL A 140 9.78 -24.26 -4.58
CA VAL A 140 10.31 -25.24 -5.52
C VAL A 140 11.82 -25.27 -5.36
N HIS A 141 12.36 -26.42 -4.92
CA HIS A 141 13.79 -26.60 -4.73
C HIS A 141 14.54 -26.53 -6.07
N LYS A 142 15.59 -25.69 -6.12
CA LYS A 142 16.54 -25.63 -7.22
C LYS A 142 17.88 -26.11 -6.71
N GLN A 143 18.42 -27.16 -7.32
CA GLN A 143 19.73 -27.71 -6.95
C GLN A 143 20.83 -26.65 -7.20
N PRO A 144 21.84 -26.58 -6.34
CA PRO A 144 22.97 -25.68 -6.55
C PRO A 144 23.67 -26.02 -7.86
N GLY A 145 24.00 -25.00 -8.67
CA GLY A 145 24.64 -25.17 -9.97
C GLY A 145 23.69 -25.37 -11.16
N ILE A 146 22.36 -25.39 -10.95
CA ILE A 146 21.40 -25.36 -12.06
C ILE A 146 21.51 -24.03 -12.81
N ILE A 147 21.87 -24.10 -14.09
CA ILE A 147 21.83 -22.98 -15.02
C ILE A 147 20.41 -22.90 -15.59
N THR A 148 19.63 -21.90 -15.19
CA THR A 148 18.31 -21.65 -15.79
C THR A 148 18.49 -21.17 -17.22
N PRO A 149 17.93 -21.85 -18.23
CA PRO A 149 18.05 -21.39 -19.60
C PRO A 149 17.36 -20.02 -19.76
N PRO A 150 17.90 -19.13 -20.61
CA PRO A 150 17.24 -17.88 -20.90
C PRO A 150 15.86 -18.16 -21.51
N ARG A 151 14.86 -17.35 -21.15
CA ARG A 151 13.51 -17.49 -21.71
C ARG A 151 13.54 -17.12 -23.19
N ALA A 152 12.99 -17.99 -24.03
CA ALA A 152 12.88 -17.74 -25.47
C ALA A 152 11.86 -16.61 -25.77
N ASP A 153 12.07 -15.95 -26.90
CA ASP A 153 11.12 -14.99 -27.46
C ASP A 153 9.75 -15.66 -27.68
N ARG A 154 8.71 -15.10 -27.05
CA ARG A 154 7.34 -15.67 -27.15
C ARG A 154 6.68 -15.37 -28.48
N LEU A 155 7.01 -14.23 -29.10
CA LEU A 155 6.64 -13.94 -30.48
C LEU A 155 7.63 -14.65 -31.40
N ARG A 156 7.16 -15.74 -32.00
CA ARG A 156 8.02 -16.63 -32.81
C ARG A 156 8.45 -15.93 -34.09
N THR A 157 9.69 -16.10 -34.48
CA THR A 157 10.19 -15.69 -35.79
C THR A 157 9.82 -16.73 -36.86
N TRP A 158 9.93 -16.32 -38.12
CA TRP A 158 9.95 -17.25 -39.24
C TRP A 158 11.36 -17.82 -39.37
N ASP A 159 11.46 -19.06 -39.80
CA ASP A 159 12.71 -19.75 -40.07
C ASP A 159 13.34 -19.26 -41.38
N GLU A 160 14.60 -19.59 -41.63
CA GLU A 160 15.32 -19.15 -42.84
C GLU A 160 15.08 -20.06 -44.06
N SER A 161 14.12 -20.98 -44.00
CA SER A 161 13.82 -21.95 -45.08
C SER A 161 13.32 -21.31 -46.36
N SER A 162 12.79 -20.08 -46.30
CA SER A 162 12.22 -19.38 -47.45
C SER A 162 12.71 -17.94 -47.53
N PRO A 163 13.11 -17.45 -48.72
CA PRO A 163 13.47 -16.05 -48.92
C PRO A 163 12.39 -15.06 -48.47
N TYR A 164 11.11 -15.47 -48.52
CA TYR A 164 9.98 -14.66 -48.07
C TYR A 164 9.89 -14.46 -46.56
N HIS A 165 10.63 -15.24 -45.77
CA HIS A 165 10.68 -15.10 -44.32
C HIS A 165 11.58 -13.91 -43.90
N LYS A 166 12.49 -13.48 -44.78
CA LYS A 166 13.35 -12.32 -44.53
C LYS A 166 12.51 -11.03 -44.55
N GLY A 167 12.53 -10.28 -43.43
CA GLY A 167 11.79 -9.04 -43.28
C GLY A 167 10.30 -9.19 -42.94
N ARG A 168 9.81 -10.43 -42.75
CA ARG A 168 8.43 -10.69 -42.33
C ARG A 168 8.24 -10.37 -40.84
N PRO A 169 7.10 -9.79 -40.41
CA PRO A 169 6.84 -9.57 -38.98
C PRO A 169 6.82 -10.90 -38.20
N LYS A 170 7.17 -10.81 -36.91
CA LYS A 170 7.08 -11.95 -35.98
C LYS A 170 5.65 -12.50 -35.98
N ARG A 171 5.54 -13.81 -35.78
CA ARG A 171 4.27 -14.53 -35.70
C ARG A 171 3.51 -14.11 -34.45
N GLY A 172 2.19 -14.14 -34.54
CA GLY A 172 1.31 -13.92 -33.40
C GLY A 172 1.56 -14.91 -32.25
N PRO A 173 1.06 -14.57 -31.04
CA PRO A 173 1.19 -15.43 -29.88
C PRO A 173 0.59 -16.81 -30.17
N ARG A 174 1.23 -17.85 -29.65
CA ARG A 174 0.69 -19.21 -29.74
C ARG A 174 -0.40 -19.38 -28.69
N GLY A 175 -1.60 -19.77 -29.10
CA GLY A 175 -2.71 -20.07 -28.21
C GLY A 175 -4.03 -19.45 -28.65
N PRO A 176 -5.09 -19.55 -27.83
CA PRO A 176 -6.42 -19.03 -28.15
C PRO A 176 -6.56 -17.50 -28.03
N GLY A 177 -5.50 -16.79 -27.62
CA GLY A 177 -5.54 -15.35 -27.40
C GLY A 177 -4.76 -14.56 -28.45
N GLU A 178 -5.22 -13.35 -28.73
CA GLU A 178 -4.50 -12.36 -29.55
C GLU A 178 -3.34 -11.70 -28.80
N VAL A 179 -3.32 -11.81 -27.47
CA VAL A 179 -2.36 -11.17 -26.57
C VAL A 179 -1.53 -12.22 -25.81
N LEU A 180 -0.30 -11.87 -25.46
CA LEU A 180 0.56 -12.69 -24.61
C LEU A 180 0.06 -12.69 -23.15
N SER A 181 -0.41 -13.84 -22.66
CA SER A 181 -0.75 -14.03 -21.26
C SER A 181 0.47 -13.93 -20.35
N LEU A 182 0.31 -13.48 -19.10
CA LEU A 182 1.40 -13.46 -18.14
C LEU A 182 1.91 -14.89 -17.87
N THR A 183 3.24 -15.07 -17.73
CA THR A 183 3.81 -16.36 -17.37
C THR A 183 3.97 -16.42 -15.87
N GLU A 184 3.45 -17.48 -15.25
CA GLU A 184 3.59 -17.72 -13.83
C GLU A 184 5.08 -17.76 -13.44
N LYS A 185 5.41 -17.06 -12.34
CA LYS A 185 6.73 -17.08 -11.73
C LYS A 185 6.69 -17.96 -10.48
N ASP A 186 7.74 -18.75 -10.29
CA ASP A 186 7.96 -19.47 -9.03
C ASP A 186 8.02 -18.48 -7.86
N ILE A 187 7.43 -18.85 -6.73
CA ILE A 187 7.49 -18.03 -5.52
C ILE A 187 8.83 -18.26 -4.82
N HIS A 188 9.51 -17.16 -4.47
CA HIS A 188 10.72 -17.14 -3.68
C HIS A 188 10.73 -15.89 -2.79
N TRP A 189 11.70 -15.79 -1.90
CA TRP A 189 11.81 -14.72 -0.90
C TRP A 189 11.75 -13.27 -1.41
N ARG A 190 11.96 -13.01 -2.72
CA ARG A 190 11.84 -11.64 -3.29
C ARG A 190 10.50 -11.35 -3.96
N ASN A 191 9.67 -12.36 -4.24
CA ASN A 191 8.40 -12.18 -4.97
C ASN A 191 7.20 -12.81 -4.25
N ILE A 192 7.18 -12.76 -2.92
CA ILE A 192 6.05 -13.25 -2.15
C ILE A 192 4.79 -12.45 -2.56
N PRO A 193 3.69 -13.12 -2.97
CA PRO A 193 2.45 -12.46 -3.36
C PRO A 193 1.91 -11.57 -2.25
N ARG A 194 1.51 -10.33 -2.58
CA ARG A 194 0.88 -9.35 -1.69
C ARG A 194 -0.23 -8.60 -2.40
N ILE A 195 -1.04 -7.84 -1.67
CA ILE A 195 -2.06 -6.97 -2.27
C ILE A 195 -1.37 -5.70 -2.76
N GLU A 196 -1.67 -5.29 -3.99
CA GLU A 196 -1.17 -4.02 -4.54
C GLU A 196 -2.23 -2.92 -4.49
N GLU A 197 -3.44 -3.25 -4.92
CA GLU A 197 -4.51 -2.29 -5.14
C GLU A 197 -5.87 -2.98 -5.10
N ILE A 198 -6.89 -2.26 -4.66
CA ILE A 198 -8.28 -2.69 -4.75
C ILE A 198 -9.05 -1.66 -5.57
N THR A 199 -9.63 -2.11 -6.68
CA THR A 199 -10.51 -1.27 -7.50
C THR A 199 -11.96 -1.61 -7.19
N ILE A 200 -12.72 -0.61 -6.79
CA ILE A 200 -14.17 -0.71 -6.65
C ILE A 200 -14.81 -0.09 -7.88
N HIS A 201 -15.73 -0.82 -8.50
CA HIS A 201 -16.46 -0.38 -9.68
C HIS A 201 -17.96 -0.62 -9.50
N SER A 202 -18.77 0.42 -9.65
CA SER A 202 -20.23 0.31 -9.64
C SER A 202 -20.79 0.79 -10.99
N PHE A 203 -21.61 -0.06 -11.59
CA PHE A 203 -22.38 0.28 -12.79
C PHE A 203 -23.84 0.48 -12.39
N VAL A 204 -24.36 1.69 -12.58
CA VAL A 204 -25.71 2.07 -12.12
C VAL A 204 -26.62 2.20 -13.33
N LYS A 205 -27.37 1.14 -13.63
CA LYS A 205 -28.24 1.08 -14.82
C LYS A 205 -29.27 2.21 -14.86
N ASP A 206 -29.83 2.58 -13.71
CA ASP A 206 -30.89 3.59 -13.61
C ASP A 206 -30.39 5.02 -13.83
N ALA A 207 -29.07 5.23 -13.76
CA ALA A 207 -28.45 6.53 -14.03
C ALA A 207 -28.61 6.99 -15.49
N ALA A 208 -28.96 6.08 -16.41
CA ALA A 208 -29.30 6.45 -17.78
C ALA A 208 -30.59 7.28 -17.88
N ASN A 209 -31.52 7.09 -16.93
CA ASN A 209 -32.78 7.83 -16.89
C ASN A 209 -32.70 9.00 -15.92
N ASP A 210 -32.09 8.80 -14.75
CA ASP A 210 -31.98 9.81 -13.70
C ASP A 210 -30.57 9.85 -13.09
N VAL A 211 -29.90 10.98 -13.29
CA VAL A 211 -28.52 11.21 -12.83
C VAL A 211 -28.41 11.21 -11.30
N ALA A 212 -29.51 11.40 -10.55
CA ALA A 212 -29.52 11.35 -9.10
C ALA A 212 -28.98 10.01 -8.54
N TYR A 213 -29.27 8.89 -9.20
CA TYR A 213 -28.74 7.57 -8.83
C TYR A 213 -27.21 7.52 -8.86
N LEU A 214 -26.59 8.23 -9.81
CA LEU A 214 -25.13 8.30 -9.91
C LEU A 214 -24.53 9.13 -8.77
N HIS A 215 -25.20 10.22 -8.37
CA HIS A 215 -24.75 11.04 -7.24
C HIS A 215 -24.78 10.25 -5.93
N VAL A 216 -25.86 9.50 -5.67
CA VAL A 216 -25.98 8.62 -4.50
C VAL A 216 -24.87 7.56 -4.49
N ALA A 217 -24.63 6.92 -5.64
CA ALA A 217 -23.56 5.94 -5.80
C ALA A 217 -22.17 6.54 -5.55
N GLY A 218 -21.94 7.78 -5.99
CA GLY A 218 -20.68 8.50 -5.78
C GLY A 218 -20.43 8.80 -4.31
N MET A 219 -21.44 9.31 -3.61
CA MET A 219 -21.38 9.58 -2.16
C MET A 219 -21.14 8.30 -1.36
N LEU A 220 -21.80 7.21 -1.74
CA LEU A 220 -21.65 5.90 -1.12
C LEU A 220 -20.22 5.36 -1.27
N ILE A 221 -19.68 5.30 -2.50
CA ILE A 221 -18.32 4.80 -2.74
C ILE A 221 -17.30 5.66 -2.00
N GLN A 222 -17.48 6.98 -1.99
CA GLN A 222 -16.59 7.88 -1.26
C GLN A 222 -16.66 7.67 0.26
N THR A 223 -17.86 7.40 0.80
CA THR A 223 -18.05 7.08 2.23
C THR A 223 -17.38 5.75 2.60
N LEU A 224 -17.44 4.75 1.72
CA LEU A 224 -16.81 3.44 1.93
C LEU A 224 -15.28 3.46 1.84
N THR A 225 -14.74 4.20 0.87
CA THR A 225 -13.32 4.18 0.50
C THR A 225 -12.51 5.34 1.05
N GLY A 226 -13.13 6.46 1.38
CA GLY A 226 -12.44 7.73 1.65
C GLY A 226 -11.79 8.37 0.42
N VAL A 227 -11.93 7.77 -0.77
CA VAL A 227 -11.35 8.26 -2.03
C VAL A 227 -12.44 8.87 -2.89
N ARG A 228 -12.11 9.98 -3.56
CA ARG A 228 -13.02 10.62 -4.51
C ARG A 228 -13.27 9.69 -5.70
N ALA A 229 -14.53 9.30 -5.90
CA ALA A 229 -14.94 8.45 -7.03
C ALA A 229 -14.73 9.17 -8.38
N GLN A 230 -14.30 8.41 -9.37
CA GLN A 230 -14.18 8.85 -10.77
C GLN A 230 -15.42 8.43 -11.55
N VAL A 231 -16.00 9.37 -12.28
CA VAL A 231 -17.18 9.14 -13.12
C VAL A 231 -16.74 8.64 -14.49
N HIS A 232 -17.41 7.59 -14.97
CA HIS A 232 -17.19 6.99 -16.29
C HIS A 232 -18.43 7.12 -17.17
N GLU A 233 -18.20 7.53 -18.40
CA GLU A 233 -19.21 7.62 -19.45
C GLU A 233 -19.35 6.30 -20.22
N ALA A 234 -20.54 6.07 -20.76
CA ALA A 234 -20.84 4.92 -21.59
C ALA A 234 -20.00 4.93 -22.88
N LYS A 235 -19.22 3.86 -23.09
CA LYS A 235 -18.35 3.71 -24.27
C LYS A 235 -19.09 3.26 -25.53
N ARG A 236 -20.21 2.56 -25.39
CA ARG A 236 -20.98 2.00 -26.51
C ARG A 236 -22.45 2.37 -26.37
N SER A 237 -23.09 2.63 -27.51
CA SER A 237 -24.54 2.83 -27.59
C SER A 237 -25.24 1.49 -27.87
N VAL A 238 -26.20 1.12 -27.03
CA VAL A 238 -26.95 -0.13 -27.16
C VAL A 238 -28.43 0.15 -26.93
N SER A 239 -29.23 0.08 -28.01
CA SER A 239 -30.66 0.42 -27.97
C SER A 239 -31.45 -0.47 -27.01
N ALA A 240 -31.11 -1.76 -26.92
CA ALA A 240 -31.80 -2.71 -26.03
C ALA A 240 -31.71 -2.32 -24.54
N TRP A 241 -30.62 -1.63 -24.15
CA TRP A 241 -30.43 -1.15 -22.79
C TRP A 241 -30.83 0.32 -22.61
N LYS A 242 -31.36 0.95 -23.66
CA LYS A 242 -31.65 2.39 -23.73
C LYS A 242 -30.40 3.25 -23.40
N LEU A 243 -29.21 2.71 -23.66
CA LEU A 243 -27.94 3.35 -23.32
C LEU A 243 -27.39 4.10 -24.53
N ARG A 244 -27.09 5.39 -24.35
CA ARG A 244 -26.43 6.24 -25.35
C ARG A 244 -24.96 6.43 -24.98
N GLN A 245 -24.10 6.57 -25.98
CA GLN A 245 -22.68 6.86 -25.78
C GLN A 245 -22.50 8.25 -25.16
N GLY A 246 -21.53 8.40 -24.24
CA GLY A 246 -21.21 9.67 -23.57
C GLY A 246 -22.07 9.98 -22.33
N VAL A 247 -23.05 9.14 -22.01
CA VAL A 247 -23.86 9.32 -20.79
C VAL A 247 -23.08 8.80 -19.57
N PRO A 248 -22.98 9.57 -18.46
CA PRO A 248 -22.32 9.11 -17.24
C PRO A 248 -23.15 8.00 -16.57
N ILE A 249 -22.54 6.83 -16.35
CA ILE A 249 -23.28 5.62 -15.96
C ILE A 249 -22.58 4.79 -14.87
N ALA A 250 -21.26 4.92 -14.76
CA ALA A 250 -20.46 4.12 -13.86
C ALA A 250 -19.52 4.98 -13.02
N LEU A 251 -19.08 4.41 -11.91
CA LEU A 251 -18.16 5.01 -10.97
C LEU A 251 -17.07 4.02 -10.63
N SER A 252 -15.85 4.51 -10.43
CA SER A 252 -14.78 3.72 -9.84
C SER A 252 -14.02 4.48 -8.77
N ALA A 253 -13.49 3.74 -7.80
CA ALA A 253 -12.50 4.24 -6.85
C ALA A 253 -11.39 3.20 -6.72
N THR A 254 -10.14 3.67 -6.63
CA THR A 254 -8.96 2.81 -6.50
C THR A 254 -8.27 3.09 -5.18
N LEU A 255 -8.11 2.03 -4.40
CA LEU A 255 -7.47 2.01 -3.10
C LEU A 255 -6.09 1.39 -3.23
N SER A 256 -5.06 2.01 -2.65
CA SER A 256 -3.69 1.50 -2.70
C SER A 256 -3.03 1.57 -1.32
N GLY A 257 -2.03 0.74 -1.09
CA GLY A 257 -1.30 0.69 0.19
C GLY A 257 -2.23 0.38 1.36
N ASP A 258 -2.06 1.08 2.47
CA ASP A 258 -2.77 0.84 3.73
C ASP A 258 -4.30 0.84 3.57
N THR A 259 -4.84 1.77 2.78
CA THR A 259 -6.30 1.86 2.55
C THR A 259 -6.89 0.60 1.91
N ALA A 260 -6.12 -0.09 1.07
CA ALA A 260 -6.55 -1.35 0.46
C ALA A 260 -6.61 -2.47 1.50
N TYR A 261 -5.60 -2.55 2.37
CA TYR A 261 -5.56 -3.53 3.46
C TYR A 261 -6.68 -3.31 4.47
N GLU A 262 -6.94 -2.07 4.87
CA GLU A 262 -8.06 -1.72 5.77
C GLU A 262 -9.42 -2.04 5.15
N PHE A 263 -9.60 -1.75 3.87
CA PHE A 263 -10.85 -2.06 3.18
C PHE A 263 -11.10 -3.57 3.13
N LEU A 264 -10.07 -4.36 2.81
CA LEU A 264 -10.17 -5.80 2.80
C LEU A 264 -10.42 -6.39 4.21
N ASP A 265 -9.78 -5.84 5.24
CA ASP A 265 -9.99 -6.22 6.65
C ASP A 265 -11.46 -6.04 7.06
N LYS A 266 -12.06 -4.90 6.68
CA LYS A 266 -13.50 -4.63 6.87
C LYS A 266 -14.36 -5.65 6.12
N CYS A 267 -14.03 -5.97 4.87
CA CYS A 267 -14.76 -6.98 4.11
C CYS A 267 -14.73 -8.35 4.81
N ILE A 268 -13.55 -8.82 5.20
CA ILE A 268 -13.34 -10.17 5.74
C ILE A 268 -13.98 -10.32 7.12
N HIS A 269 -13.73 -9.38 8.03
CA HIS A 269 -14.10 -9.56 9.43
C HIS A 269 -15.46 -8.95 9.79
N LEU A 270 -15.93 -7.93 9.07
CA LEU A 270 -17.18 -7.24 9.40
C LEU A 270 -18.31 -7.54 8.43
N VAL A 271 -18.05 -7.58 7.12
CA VAL A 271 -19.10 -7.67 6.11
C VAL A 271 -19.43 -9.11 5.74
N PHE A 272 -18.43 -9.93 5.39
CA PHE A 272 -18.64 -11.31 4.97
C PHE A 272 -19.42 -12.15 5.99
N PRO A 273 -19.16 -12.09 7.31
CA PRO A 273 -19.91 -12.87 8.29
C PRO A 273 -21.38 -12.43 8.44
N LYS A 274 -21.70 -11.19 8.03
CA LYS A 274 -23.08 -10.65 8.09
C LYS A 274 -23.90 -10.95 6.84
N LEU A 275 -23.26 -11.37 5.74
CA LEU A 275 -23.97 -11.70 4.51
C LEU A 275 -24.78 -12.99 4.70
N LYS A 276 -26.10 -12.89 4.53
CA LYS A 276 -27.00 -14.04 4.61
C LYS A 276 -26.79 -14.96 3.39
N ASP A 277 -26.75 -16.26 3.64
CA ASP A 277 -26.61 -17.33 2.61
C ASP A 277 -25.36 -17.21 1.71
N TRP A 278 -24.34 -16.47 2.15
CA TRP A 278 -23.10 -16.28 1.40
C TRP A 278 -22.11 -17.41 1.65
N ARG A 279 -21.79 -18.15 0.58
CA ARG A 279 -20.90 -19.33 0.66
C ARG A 279 -19.41 -18.98 0.53
N GLY A 280 -19.09 -17.77 0.08
CA GLY A 280 -17.73 -17.35 -0.23
C GLY A 280 -17.59 -16.76 -1.63
N VAL A 281 -16.34 -16.53 -2.04
CA VAL A 281 -15.97 -16.14 -3.41
C VAL A 281 -15.89 -17.37 -4.30
N ALA A 282 -16.33 -17.27 -5.56
CA ALA A 282 -16.27 -18.41 -6.48
C ALA A 282 -14.81 -18.79 -6.80
N GLY A 283 -14.45 -20.07 -6.69
CA GLY A 283 -13.12 -20.59 -7.00
C GLY A 283 -12.72 -20.51 -8.47
N THR A 284 -13.68 -20.24 -9.37
CA THR A 284 -13.48 -19.99 -10.81
C THR A 284 -13.11 -18.53 -11.11
N THR A 285 -13.10 -17.66 -10.09
CA THR A 285 -12.74 -16.26 -10.25
C THR A 285 -11.26 -16.12 -10.57
N GLY A 286 -10.93 -15.26 -11.55
CA GLY A 286 -9.56 -14.94 -11.92
C GLY A 286 -9.46 -14.41 -13.36
N ASP A 287 -8.41 -13.63 -13.63
CA ASP A 287 -8.10 -13.09 -14.96
C ASP A 287 -6.82 -13.70 -15.57
N SER A 288 -6.38 -14.84 -15.03
CA SER A 288 -5.14 -15.55 -15.34
C SER A 288 -3.87 -14.76 -15.06
N SER A 289 -3.97 -13.59 -14.44
CA SER A 289 -2.85 -12.70 -14.14
C SER A 289 -2.69 -12.44 -12.64
N GLY A 290 -3.47 -13.11 -11.79
CA GLY A 290 -3.42 -12.94 -10.34
C GLY A 290 -4.36 -11.87 -9.79
N ASN A 291 -5.36 -11.42 -10.56
CA ASN A 291 -6.39 -10.51 -10.07
C ASN A 291 -7.69 -11.26 -9.84
N LEU A 292 -8.33 -11.00 -8.71
CA LEU A 292 -9.56 -11.68 -8.31
C LEU A 292 -10.69 -10.67 -8.14
N ALA A 293 -11.88 -11.00 -8.64
CA ALA A 293 -13.02 -10.10 -8.66
C ALA A 293 -14.29 -10.74 -8.10
N TRP A 294 -15.02 -10.01 -7.27
CA TRP A 294 -16.35 -10.44 -6.82
C TRP A 294 -17.27 -9.24 -6.62
N GLY A 295 -18.58 -9.51 -6.58
CA GLY A 295 -19.60 -8.50 -6.43
C GLY A 295 -20.23 -8.50 -5.03
N PHE A 296 -20.63 -7.31 -4.58
CA PHE A 296 -21.54 -7.11 -3.47
C PHE A 296 -22.91 -6.72 -4.02
N SER A 297 -23.96 -7.40 -3.56
CA SER A 297 -25.34 -6.98 -3.80
C SER A 297 -25.63 -5.68 -3.03
N PRO A 298 -26.64 -4.89 -3.42
CA PRO A 298 -27.06 -3.71 -2.68
C PRO A 298 -27.27 -3.97 -1.17
N GLU A 299 -27.84 -5.13 -0.84
CA GLU A 299 -28.03 -5.58 0.55
C GLU A 299 -26.70 -5.77 1.29
N GLY A 300 -25.69 -6.33 0.60
CA GLY A 300 -24.36 -6.51 1.16
C GLY A 300 -23.61 -5.20 1.39
N VAL A 301 -23.87 -4.19 0.56
CA VAL A 301 -23.27 -2.85 0.70
C VAL A 301 -23.75 -2.13 1.96
N ILE A 302 -25.02 -2.32 2.35
CA ILE A 302 -25.61 -1.68 3.54
C ILE A 302 -24.96 -2.20 4.83
N LEU A 303 -24.36 -3.39 4.80
CA LEU A 303 -23.73 -4.01 5.98
C LEU A 303 -22.39 -3.38 6.36
N PHE A 304 -21.80 -2.54 5.49
CA PHE A 304 -20.59 -1.79 5.83
C PHE A 304 -20.89 -0.78 6.95
N PRO A 305 -20.04 -0.71 7.99
CA PRO A 305 -20.27 0.17 9.14
C PRO A 305 -20.51 1.64 8.76
N GLU A 306 -19.77 2.14 7.77
CA GLU A 306 -19.83 3.52 7.31
C GLU A 306 -21.17 3.88 6.66
N VAL A 307 -21.82 2.89 6.02
CA VAL A 307 -23.12 3.04 5.37
C VAL A 307 -24.24 2.78 6.36
N ALA A 308 -24.10 1.77 7.22
CA ALA A 308 -25.10 1.39 8.20
C ALA A 308 -25.47 2.53 9.17
N ILE A 309 -24.50 3.36 9.57
CA ILE A 309 -24.73 4.49 10.48
C ILE A 309 -25.60 5.57 9.83
N ASN A 310 -25.41 5.82 8.53
CA ASN A 310 -26.06 6.90 7.78
C ASN A 310 -27.11 6.38 6.79
N TYR A 311 -27.65 5.17 7.02
CA TYR A 311 -28.53 4.52 6.07
C TYR A 311 -29.78 5.36 5.75
N ASP A 312 -30.39 5.97 6.78
CA ASP A 312 -31.60 6.79 6.66
C ASP A 312 -31.40 8.07 5.82
N MET A 313 -30.15 8.49 5.62
CA MET A 313 -29.82 9.66 4.79
C MET A 313 -29.85 9.33 3.29
N TYR A 314 -29.79 8.05 2.92
CA TYR A 314 -29.82 7.62 1.53
C TYR A 314 -31.28 7.37 1.10
N PRO A 315 -31.69 7.82 -0.10
CA PRO A 315 -33.01 7.51 -0.61
C PRO A 315 -33.23 5.99 -0.75
N PRO A 316 -34.46 5.51 -0.47
CA PRO A 316 -34.74 4.09 -0.54
C PRO A 316 -34.55 3.57 -1.96
N LYS A 317 -33.99 2.36 -2.09
CA LYS A 317 -33.74 1.66 -3.37
C LYS A 317 -32.77 2.37 -4.33
N MET A 318 -32.02 3.38 -3.87
CA MET A 318 -31.00 4.05 -4.70
C MET A 318 -29.57 3.57 -4.43
N ILE A 319 -29.35 2.74 -3.40
CA ILE A 319 -28.03 2.18 -3.08
C ILE A 319 -27.68 1.11 -4.13
N PRO A 320 -26.62 1.30 -4.94
CA PRO A 320 -26.20 0.29 -5.90
C PRO A 320 -25.35 -0.80 -5.25
N GLY A 321 -25.26 -1.95 -5.92
CA GLY A 321 -24.18 -2.90 -5.69
C GLY A 321 -22.87 -2.41 -6.32
N PHE A 322 -21.77 -3.08 -6.00
CA PHE A 322 -20.50 -2.82 -6.66
C PHE A 322 -19.70 -4.11 -6.85
N HIS A 323 -18.81 -4.09 -7.83
CA HIS A 323 -17.80 -5.10 -8.03
C HIS A 323 -16.48 -4.61 -7.43
N MET A 324 -15.82 -5.49 -6.71
CA MET A 324 -14.48 -5.28 -6.21
C MET A 324 -13.52 -6.16 -6.99
N VAL A 325 -12.43 -5.56 -7.45
CA VAL A 325 -11.30 -6.25 -8.09
C VAL A 325 -10.09 -6.06 -7.19
N VAL A 326 -9.59 -7.16 -6.63
CA VAL A 326 -8.38 -7.20 -5.83
C VAL A 326 -7.22 -7.53 -6.74
N LYS A 327 -6.33 -6.56 -6.90
CA LYS A 327 -5.08 -6.70 -7.65
C LYS A 327 -3.98 -7.13 -6.70
N THR A 328 -3.33 -8.23 -7.04
CA THR A 328 -2.21 -8.76 -6.25
C THR A 328 -0.92 -8.70 -7.07
N SER A 329 0.22 -8.83 -6.40
CA SER A 329 1.52 -8.98 -7.06
C SER A 329 1.74 -10.39 -7.62
N ALA A 330 0.80 -11.31 -7.40
CA ALA A 330 0.85 -12.66 -7.92
C ALA A 330 0.82 -12.66 -9.46
N THR A 331 1.30 -13.74 -10.05
CA THR A 331 1.35 -13.86 -11.53
C THR A 331 0.38 -14.91 -12.09
N SER A 332 -0.40 -15.54 -11.21
CA SER A 332 -1.32 -16.64 -11.51
C SER A 332 -2.47 -16.64 -10.52
N ASP A 333 -3.65 -17.06 -10.96
CA ASP A 333 -4.88 -17.03 -10.16
C ASP A 333 -4.83 -18.00 -8.98
N ARG A 334 -4.11 -19.13 -9.11
CA ARG A 334 -3.87 -20.04 -7.98
C ARG A 334 -3.05 -19.38 -6.87
N GLN A 335 -2.04 -18.59 -7.21
CA GLN A 335 -1.21 -17.86 -6.26
C GLN A 335 -2.02 -16.76 -5.55
N ALA A 336 -2.85 -16.04 -6.31
CA ALA A 336 -3.72 -15.00 -5.75
C ALA A 336 -4.79 -15.59 -4.82
N ARG A 337 -5.40 -16.73 -5.19
CA ARG A 337 -6.39 -17.41 -4.34
C ARG A 337 -5.77 -17.93 -3.06
N LEU A 338 -4.55 -18.48 -3.13
CA LEU A 338 -3.80 -18.92 -1.95
C LEU A 338 -3.52 -17.76 -0.99
N LEU A 339 -3.10 -16.61 -1.52
CA LEU A 339 -2.89 -15.39 -0.73
C LEU A 339 -4.20 -14.93 -0.05
N LEU A 340 -5.29 -14.78 -0.80
CA LEU A 340 -6.56 -14.32 -0.24
C LEU A 340 -7.15 -15.32 0.75
N ALA A 341 -6.99 -16.62 0.51
CA ALA A 341 -7.41 -17.66 1.45
C ALA A 341 -6.63 -17.56 2.77
N ALA A 342 -5.31 -17.34 2.70
CA ALA A 342 -4.48 -17.13 3.88
C ALA A 342 -4.86 -15.87 4.66
N LEU A 343 -5.34 -14.83 3.98
CA LEU A 343 -5.86 -13.61 4.61
C LEU A 343 -7.27 -13.77 5.20
N GLY A 344 -7.95 -14.89 4.96
CA GLY A 344 -9.27 -15.20 5.54
C GLY A 344 -10.44 -15.07 4.57
N VAL A 345 -10.21 -14.98 3.25
CA VAL A 345 -11.29 -14.99 2.25
C VAL A 345 -11.74 -16.44 1.98
N PRO A 346 -13.02 -16.80 2.23
CA PRO A 346 -13.52 -18.12 1.92
C PRO A 346 -13.79 -18.27 0.42
N PHE A 347 -13.41 -19.41 -0.15
CA PHE A 347 -13.70 -19.78 -1.53
C PHE A 347 -14.62 -21.00 -1.61
N TYR A 348 -15.51 -21.03 -2.62
CA TYR A 348 -16.41 -22.16 -2.86
C TYR A 348 -16.40 -22.62 -4.33
N GLY A 349 -16.81 -23.86 -4.57
CA GLY A 349 -16.94 -24.43 -5.92
C GLY A 349 -15.62 -24.99 -6.46
N LYS A 350 -15.57 -25.17 -7.79
CA LYS A 350 -14.39 -25.74 -8.48
C LYS A 350 -13.26 -24.72 -8.55
N MET A 351 -12.08 -25.11 -8.09
CA MET A 351 -10.86 -24.34 -8.27
C MET A 351 -10.32 -24.54 -9.69
N VAL A 352 -10.12 -23.44 -10.43
CA VAL A 352 -9.49 -23.42 -11.75
C VAL A 352 -8.04 -22.96 -11.61
N ASP A 353 -7.09 -23.84 -11.90
CA ASP A 353 -5.65 -23.57 -11.80
C ASP A 353 -5.04 -23.11 -13.12
#